data_AF-A0A7L2H697-F1
#
_entry.id   AF-A0A7L2H697-F1
#
_cell.length_a   1.000
_cell.length_b   1.000
_cell.length_c   1.000
_cell.angle_alpha   90.00
_cell.angle_beta   90.00
_cell.angle_gamma   90.00
#
_symmetry.space_group_name_H-M   'P 1'
#
loop_
_entity.id
_entity.type
_entity.pdbx_description
1 polymer ?
#
loop_
_entity_poly.entity_id
_entity_poly.type
_entity_poly.pdbx_seq_one_letter_code
_entity_poly.pdbx_strand_id
1 'polypeptide(L)'
;KMASGTVMNATPSGGSSDVSLEEPKKMTREDWRKKKELEEQRKLGNAPAEVDEEGKDINPHIPQYISSVPWYIDPSKRPTLKHQRPQPEKQKQYSSSGDWYKRGVQEHAVATRYRKGACENCGALTHKKKDCMERPRKVGAKYTGMNIAPDEHVQPQLMFDYDGKRDRWNGYNPEEHMKIVEEYSKVDLAKRTLKAQKLQEELASGKLEQVNSPRHQWGEEEPNSQTERDHNSEDEDEDKYADDIDMPGQNFDSKRRITVRNLRIREDIAKYLRNLDPNSAYYDPKTRAMRENPYANTGKNPDE
;
A
#
# COMPACT_ATOMS: atom_id res chain seq x y z
N LYS A 1 -77.00 18.72 -39.79
CA LYS A 1 -76.52 20.04 -40.29
C LYS A 1 -74.99 19.99 -40.24
N MET A 2 -74.35 19.67 -41.37
CA MET A 2 -73.44 20.57 -42.12
C MET A 2 -72.23 21.02 -41.27
N ALA A 3 -71.03 20.48 -41.51
CA ALA A 3 -69.93 21.07 -42.31
C ALA A 3 -69.34 22.32 -41.62
N SER A 4 -68.04 22.55 -41.39
CA SER A 4 -66.76 22.24 -42.05
C SER A 4 -65.66 22.33 -40.96
N GLY A 5 -64.53 21.62 -40.97
CA GLY A 5 -63.40 21.77 -41.88
C GLY A 5 -62.43 22.86 -41.40
N THR A 6 -61.25 22.50 -40.85
CA THR A 6 -59.92 23.11 -41.10
C THR A 6 -58.86 22.30 -40.34
N VAL A 7 -57.88 21.78 -41.09
CA VAL A 7 -56.72 21.04 -40.62
C VAL A 7 -55.60 22.06 -40.39
N MET A 8 -55.04 22.15 -39.18
CA MET A 8 -53.84 22.94 -38.93
C MET A 8 -52.67 22.01 -38.63
N ASN A 9 -51.70 22.04 -39.54
CA ASN A 9 -50.46 21.30 -39.52
C ASN A 9 -49.48 22.07 -38.62
N ALA A 10 -49.10 21.53 -37.47
CA ALA A 10 -48.06 22.09 -36.60
C ALA A 10 -46.85 21.15 -36.61
N THR A 11 -45.86 21.49 -37.43
CA THR A 11 -44.51 20.89 -37.42
C THR A 11 -43.73 21.34 -36.18
N PRO A 12 -42.99 20.44 -35.51
CA PRO A 12 -42.09 20.81 -34.43
C PRO A 12 -40.80 21.39 -35.00
N SER A 13 -40.49 22.66 -34.68
CA SER A 13 -39.21 23.29 -35.03
C SER A 13 -38.09 22.69 -34.17
N GLY A 14 -37.32 21.79 -34.76
CA GLY A 14 -36.05 21.34 -34.21
C GLY A 14 -35.05 22.48 -34.17
N GLY A 15 -34.50 22.76 -32.98
CA GLY A 15 -33.38 23.68 -32.80
C GLY A 15 -32.11 23.05 -33.36
N SER A 16 -31.70 23.46 -34.55
CA SER A 16 -30.35 23.23 -35.05
C SER A 16 -29.38 24.13 -34.27
N SER A 17 -28.57 23.54 -33.41
CA SER A 17 -27.39 24.18 -32.84
C SER A 17 -26.37 24.40 -33.97
N ASP A 18 -26.42 25.58 -34.60
CA ASP A 18 -25.40 26.07 -35.52
C ASP A 18 -24.14 26.38 -34.69
N VAL A 19 -23.19 25.45 -34.69
CA VAL A 19 -21.84 25.70 -34.20
C VAL A 19 -21.07 26.23 -35.40
N SER A 20 -21.15 27.54 -35.61
CA SER A 20 -20.36 28.27 -36.60
C SER A 20 -18.87 27.92 -36.47
N LEU A 21 -18.36 27.19 -37.46
CA LEU A 21 -16.93 26.98 -37.68
C LEU A 21 -16.32 28.29 -38.19
N GLU A 22 -15.99 29.22 -37.28
CA GLU A 22 -15.21 30.40 -37.65
C GLU A 22 -13.81 29.97 -38.12
N GLU A 23 -13.52 30.19 -39.40
CA GLU A 23 -12.18 30.05 -39.99
C GLU A 23 -11.15 30.91 -39.22
N PRO A 24 -9.89 30.47 -39.10
CA PRO A 24 -8.90 31.15 -38.29
C PRO A 24 -8.55 32.53 -38.88
N LYS A 25 -9.11 33.60 -38.29
CA LYS A 25 -8.68 34.98 -38.55
C LYS A 25 -7.18 35.07 -38.32
N LYS A 26 -6.42 35.48 -39.34
CA LYS A 26 -4.98 35.71 -39.25
C LYS A 26 -4.74 36.75 -38.14
N MET A 27 -4.06 36.37 -37.06
CA MET A 27 -3.74 37.31 -35.97
C MET A 27 -3.05 38.54 -36.54
N THR A 28 -3.50 39.73 -36.15
CA THR A 28 -2.83 40.97 -36.54
C THR A 28 -1.48 41.07 -35.84
N ARG A 29 -0.53 41.84 -36.40
CA ARG A 29 0.80 42.06 -35.80
C ARG A 29 0.71 42.63 -34.38
N GLU A 30 -0.33 43.40 -34.11
CA GLU A 30 -0.61 44.02 -32.81
C GLU A 30 -1.06 42.98 -31.79
N ASP A 31 -1.93 42.04 -32.19
CA ASP A 31 -2.39 40.95 -31.32
C ASP A 31 -1.25 39.99 -30.96
N TRP A 32 -0.32 39.73 -31.89
CA TRP A 32 0.86 38.92 -31.62
C TRP A 32 1.79 39.59 -30.59
N ARG A 33 2.02 40.90 -30.71
CA ARG A 33 2.79 41.66 -29.72
C ARG A 33 2.10 41.66 -28.36
N LYS A 34 0.79 41.93 -28.31
CA LYS A 34 -0.01 41.87 -27.07
C LYS A 34 0.07 40.49 -26.43
N LYS A 35 -0.02 39.41 -27.20
CA LYS A 35 0.08 38.04 -26.68
C LYS A 35 1.46 37.74 -26.09
N LYS A 36 2.53 38.23 -26.72
CA LYS A 36 3.90 38.06 -26.21
C LYS A 36 4.16 38.89 -24.96
N GLU A 37 3.74 40.15 -24.95
CA GLU A 37 3.84 41.02 -23.78
C GLU A 37 3.04 40.46 -22.59
N LEU A 38 1.84 39.94 -22.85
CA LEU A 38 1.01 39.28 -21.84
C LEU A 38 1.69 37.99 -21.32
N GLU A 39 2.30 37.19 -22.20
CA GLU A 39 3.10 36.01 -21.80
C GLU A 39 4.30 36.41 -20.93
N GLU A 40 4.99 37.50 -21.24
CA GLU A 40 6.09 38.04 -20.44
C GLU A 40 5.61 38.56 -19.09
N GLN A 41 4.50 39.30 -19.05
CA GLN A 41 3.86 39.75 -17.81
C GLN A 41 3.40 38.58 -16.94
N ARG A 42 2.88 37.52 -17.55
CA ARG A 42 2.53 36.27 -16.85
C ARG A 42 3.76 35.58 -16.27
N LYS A 43 4.86 35.51 -17.02
CA LYS A 43 6.15 34.97 -16.52
C LYS A 43 6.75 35.83 -15.40
N LEU A 44 6.48 37.12 -15.41
CA LEU A 44 6.86 38.04 -14.33
C LEU A 44 5.89 37.97 -13.13
N GLY A 45 4.81 37.19 -13.21
CA GLY A 45 3.82 37.05 -12.14
C GLY A 45 2.85 38.23 -11.99
N ASN A 46 2.85 39.17 -12.95
CA ASN A 46 2.01 40.38 -12.92
C ASN A 46 0.64 40.20 -13.60
N ALA A 47 0.46 39.12 -14.37
CA ALA A 47 -0.79 38.80 -15.06
C ALA A 47 -1.27 37.38 -14.70
N PRO A 48 -2.59 37.15 -14.64
CA PRO A 48 -3.14 35.84 -14.31
C PRO A 48 -2.76 34.79 -15.35
N ALA A 49 -2.59 33.55 -14.89
CA ALA A 49 -2.31 32.41 -15.75
C ALA A 49 -3.43 32.16 -16.76
N GLU A 50 -3.11 31.41 -17.81
CA GLU A 50 -4.12 30.99 -18.78
C GLU A 50 -4.91 29.82 -18.18
N VAL A 51 -6.24 29.90 -18.18
CA VAL A 51 -7.10 28.86 -17.59
C VAL A 51 -7.50 27.88 -18.69
N ASP A 52 -7.35 26.59 -18.42
CA ASP A 52 -7.79 25.54 -19.33
C ASP A 52 -9.32 25.32 -19.26
N GLU A 53 -9.82 24.42 -20.09
CA GLU A 53 -11.25 24.05 -20.10
C GLU A 53 -11.71 23.27 -18.84
N GLU A 54 -10.79 22.78 -18.01
CA GLU A 54 -11.08 22.16 -16.70
C GLU A 54 -11.01 23.19 -15.55
N GLY A 55 -10.76 24.47 -15.85
CA GLY A 55 -10.59 25.52 -14.84
C GLY A 55 -9.24 25.50 -14.13
N LYS A 56 -8.24 24.81 -14.67
CA LYS A 56 -6.88 24.71 -14.13
C LYS A 56 -5.96 25.72 -14.80
N ASP A 57 -5.08 26.29 -13.98
CA ASP A 57 -4.10 27.26 -14.43
C ASP A 57 -2.95 26.59 -15.19
N ILE A 58 -2.70 27.04 -16.42
CA ILE A 58 -1.54 26.66 -17.20
C ILE A 58 -0.37 27.53 -16.76
N ASN A 59 0.65 26.90 -16.18
CA ASN A 59 1.85 27.59 -15.72
C ASN A 59 2.53 28.35 -16.89
N PRO A 60 2.68 29.69 -16.81
CA PRO A 60 3.28 30.51 -17.86
C PRO A 60 4.75 30.20 -18.19
N HIS A 61 5.44 29.50 -17.29
CA HIS A 61 6.82 29.08 -17.51
C HIS A 61 6.94 27.80 -18.35
N ILE A 62 5.82 27.14 -18.68
CA ILE A 62 5.81 26.02 -19.64
C ILE A 62 6.19 26.57 -21.03
N PRO A 63 7.26 26.06 -21.66
CA PRO A 63 7.65 26.51 -23.00
C PRO A 63 6.51 26.39 -24.01
N GLN A 64 6.43 27.38 -24.91
CA GLN A 64 5.33 27.49 -25.88
C GLN A 64 5.08 26.22 -26.71
N TYR A 65 6.12 25.46 -27.05
CA TYR A 65 5.99 24.23 -27.85
C TYR A 65 5.34 23.07 -27.07
N ILE A 66 5.37 23.09 -25.73
CA ILE A 66 4.69 22.09 -24.89
C ILE A 66 3.23 22.48 -24.68
N SER A 67 2.97 23.77 -24.39
CA SER A 67 1.62 24.27 -24.13
C SER A 67 0.79 24.45 -25.40
N SER A 68 1.40 24.65 -26.57
CA SER A 68 0.68 24.73 -27.83
C SER A 68 0.07 23.39 -28.19
N VAL A 69 -1.26 23.36 -28.33
CA VAL A 69 -1.99 22.19 -28.83
C VAL A 69 -1.85 22.13 -30.35
N PRO A 70 -1.28 21.05 -30.91
CA PRO A 70 -1.22 20.84 -32.35
C PRO A 70 -2.61 20.70 -32.99
N TRP A 71 -2.72 21.10 -34.25
CA TRP A 71 -3.98 21.13 -35.02
C TRP A 71 -4.67 19.77 -35.14
N TYR A 72 -3.93 18.66 -35.07
CA TYR A 72 -4.45 17.29 -35.20
C TYR A 72 -5.08 16.75 -33.92
N ILE A 73 -4.94 17.46 -32.79
CA ILE A 73 -5.69 17.16 -31.56
C ILE A 73 -6.93 18.03 -31.53
N ASP A 74 -6.75 19.36 -31.61
CA ASP A 74 -7.84 20.33 -31.66
C ASP A 74 -7.54 21.42 -32.70
N PRO A 75 -8.39 21.60 -33.73
CA PRO A 75 -8.17 22.63 -34.75
C PRO A 75 -8.31 24.05 -34.18
N SER A 76 -9.06 24.20 -33.09
CA SER A 76 -9.36 25.48 -32.43
C SER A 76 -8.21 26.04 -31.59
N LYS A 77 -7.08 25.31 -31.44
CA LYS A 77 -5.88 25.73 -30.67
C LYS A 77 -6.20 26.37 -29.32
N ARG A 78 -7.18 25.79 -28.62
CA ARG A 78 -7.56 26.24 -27.26
C ARG A 78 -6.39 25.97 -26.31
N PRO A 79 -6.17 26.84 -25.31
CA PRO A 79 -5.13 26.62 -24.32
C PRO A 79 -5.51 25.44 -23.42
N THR A 80 -4.90 24.27 -23.67
CA THR A 80 -5.08 23.07 -22.85
C THR A 80 -3.79 22.26 -22.83
N LEU A 81 -3.57 21.53 -21.75
CA LEU A 81 -2.44 20.61 -21.59
C LEU A 81 -2.87 19.14 -21.76
N LYS A 82 -4.09 18.88 -22.23
CA LYS A 82 -4.65 17.53 -22.38
C LYS A 82 -3.87 16.64 -23.36
N HIS A 83 -3.28 17.21 -24.41
CA HIS A 83 -2.47 16.45 -25.37
C HIS A 83 -1.16 15.92 -24.81
N GLN A 84 -0.69 16.48 -23.68
CA GLN A 84 0.49 16.01 -22.96
C GLN A 84 0.16 14.93 -21.92
N ARG A 85 -1.13 14.62 -21.69
CA ARG A 85 -1.51 13.50 -20.84
C ARG A 85 -1.13 12.17 -21.49
N PRO A 86 -0.90 11.11 -20.71
CA PRO A 86 -0.55 9.80 -21.25
C PRO A 86 -1.57 9.32 -22.29
N GLN A 87 -1.11 9.11 -23.53
CA GLN A 87 -1.98 8.76 -24.67
C GLN A 87 -2.51 7.33 -24.55
N PRO A 88 -3.82 7.09 -24.80
CA PRO A 88 -4.42 5.76 -24.63
C PRO A 88 -3.80 4.72 -25.57
N GLU A 89 -3.36 5.09 -26.77
CA GLU A 89 -2.68 4.20 -27.72
C GLU A 89 -1.32 3.67 -27.24
N LYS A 90 -0.61 4.44 -26.40
CA LYS A 90 0.69 4.04 -25.83
C LYS A 90 0.53 3.32 -24.50
N GLN A 91 -0.64 3.44 -23.87
CA GLN A 91 -0.96 2.73 -22.63
C GLN A 91 -1.27 1.28 -22.96
N LYS A 92 -0.33 0.41 -22.62
CA LYS A 92 -0.53 -1.04 -22.68
C LYS A 92 -1.49 -1.44 -21.57
N GLN A 93 -2.44 -2.31 -21.91
CA GLN A 93 -3.34 -2.90 -20.93
C GLN A 93 -2.59 -4.04 -20.23
N TYR A 94 -2.40 -3.90 -18.93
CA TYR A 94 -1.78 -4.90 -18.08
C TYR A 94 -2.82 -5.56 -17.17
N SER A 95 -2.59 -6.84 -16.88
CA SER A 95 -3.36 -7.60 -15.90
C SER A 95 -3.03 -7.11 -14.49
N SER A 96 -4.01 -7.16 -13.58
CA SER A 96 -3.86 -6.62 -12.24
C SER A 96 -3.01 -7.51 -11.34
N SER A 97 -2.49 -6.94 -10.24
CA SER A 97 -1.78 -7.72 -9.23
C SER A 97 -2.76 -8.68 -8.53
N GLY A 98 -2.49 -9.98 -8.64
CA GLY A 98 -3.36 -11.04 -8.12
C GLY A 98 -4.04 -11.87 -9.22
N ASP A 99 -4.20 -11.30 -10.42
CA ASP A 99 -4.59 -12.08 -11.60
C ASP A 99 -3.40 -12.96 -12.01
N TRP A 100 -3.54 -14.27 -11.87
CA TRP A 100 -2.49 -15.21 -12.27
C TRP A 100 -3.06 -16.39 -13.04
N TYR A 101 -2.19 -17.12 -13.72
CA TYR A 101 -2.52 -18.36 -14.41
C TYR A 101 -3.19 -19.36 -13.46
N LYS A 102 -4.26 -20.00 -13.92
CA LYS A 102 -5.00 -20.99 -13.13
C LYS A 102 -4.15 -22.25 -13.02
N ARG A 103 -3.64 -22.54 -11.82
CA ARG A 103 -2.85 -23.75 -11.56
C ARG A 103 -3.78 -24.92 -11.20
N GLY A 104 -3.33 -26.14 -11.49
CA GLY A 104 -4.08 -27.36 -11.21
C GLY A 104 -5.03 -27.79 -12.34
N VAL A 105 -5.70 -28.92 -12.11
CA VAL A 105 -6.59 -29.59 -13.07
C VAL A 105 -8.05 -29.30 -12.78
N GLN A 106 -8.92 -29.48 -13.76
CA GLN A 106 -10.35 -29.37 -13.58
C GLN A 106 -10.92 -30.65 -12.97
N GLU A 107 -11.22 -30.62 -11.66
CA GLU A 107 -11.73 -31.80 -10.93
C GLU A 107 -13.21 -32.10 -11.19
N HIS A 108 -13.95 -31.15 -11.73
CA HIS A 108 -15.41 -31.23 -11.86
C HIS A 108 -15.90 -32.15 -13.00
N ALA A 109 -15.04 -32.53 -13.95
CA ALA A 109 -15.46 -33.31 -15.11
C ALA A 109 -14.37 -34.27 -15.62
N VAL A 110 -14.16 -35.38 -14.91
CA VAL A 110 -13.30 -36.46 -15.42
C VAL A 110 -14.04 -37.27 -16.49
N ALA A 111 -13.49 -37.33 -17.70
CA ALA A 111 -14.03 -38.16 -18.75
C ALA A 111 -13.77 -39.64 -18.46
N THR A 112 -14.79 -40.50 -18.57
CA THR A 112 -14.61 -41.96 -18.42
C THR A 112 -14.26 -42.67 -19.73
N ARG A 113 -14.28 -41.94 -20.85
CA ARG A 113 -14.01 -42.48 -22.19
C ARG A 113 -13.11 -41.53 -22.97
N TYR A 114 -12.29 -42.10 -23.86
CA TYR A 114 -11.45 -41.35 -24.77
C TYR A 114 -12.31 -40.50 -25.72
N ARG A 115 -12.01 -39.20 -25.80
CA ARG A 115 -12.66 -38.24 -26.69
C ARG A 115 -11.82 -38.03 -27.94
N LYS A 116 -12.46 -37.88 -29.11
CA LYS A 116 -11.75 -37.61 -30.36
C LYS A 116 -11.01 -36.27 -30.27
N GLY A 117 -9.72 -36.26 -30.61
CA GLY A 117 -8.87 -35.07 -30.51
C GLY A 117 -8.11 -34.96 -29.18
N ALA A 118 -8.39 -35.84 -28.21
CA ALA A 118 -7.64 -35.89 -26.97
C ALA A 118 -6.24 -36.51 -27.16
N CYS A 119 -5.34 -36.20 -26.22
CA CYS A 119 -4.00 -36.76 -26.14
C CYS A 119 -4.06 -38.29 -26.17
N GLU A 120 -3.29 -38.91 -27.07
CA GLU A 120 -3.32 -40.36 -27.23
C GLU A 120 -2.72 -41.12 -26.03
N ASN A 121 -1.96 -40.43 -25.17
CA ASN A 121 -1.32 -41.00 -24.00
C ASN A 121 -2.25 -41.01 -22.76
N CYS A 122 -2.68 -39.83 -22.32
CA CYS A 122 -3.45 -39.64 -21.07
C CYS A 122 -4.96 -39.41 -21.29
N GLY A 123 -5.39 -38.99 -22.49
CA GLY A 123 -6.80 -38.76 -22.79
C GLY A 123 -7.36 -37.37 -22.45
N ALA A 124 -6.53 -36.41 -22.03
CA ALA A 124 -6.92 -35.01 -21.87
C ALA A 124 -7.01 -34.26 -23.22
N LEU A 125 -7.90 -33.27 -23.31
CA LEU A 125 -8.16 -32.52 -24.56
C LEU A 125 -7.25 -31.30 -24.77
N THR A 126 -6.58 -30.80 -23.73
CA THR A 126 -5.91 -29.49 -23.81
C THR A 126 -4.58 -29.52 -24.55
N HIS A 127 -3.92 -30.68 -24.62
CA HIS A 127 -2.56 -30.82 -25.12
C HIS A 127 -2.40 -32.04 -26.04
N LYS A 128 -1.30 -32.06 -26.80
CA LYS A 128 -0.94 -33.16 -27.71
C LYS A 128 -0.05 -34.18 -27.01
N LYS A 129 0.05 -35.40 -27.56
CA LYS A 129 0.92 -36.47 -27.03
C LYS A 129 2.37 -36.05 -26.77
N LYS A 130 2.94 -35.16 -27.58
CA LYS A 130 4.33 -34.69 -27.46
C LYS A 130 4.55 -33.82 -26.22
N ASP A 131 3.55 -33.03 -25.85
CA ASP A 131 3.59 -32.07 -24.74
C ASP A 131 2.86 -32.62 -23.50
N CYS A 132 2.70 -33.93 -23.44
CA CYS A 132 1.98 -34.61 -22.36
C CYS A 132 2.81 -34.61 -21.08
N MET A 133 2.21 -34.15 -19.98
CA MET A 133 2.86 -34.13 -18.66
C MET A 133 2.85 -35.50 -17.98
N GLU A 134 1.98 -36.42 -18.38
CA GLU A 134 2.00 -37.78 -17.89
C GLU A 134 3.11 -38.62 -18.53
N ARG A 135 3.62 -39.59 -17.76
CA ARG A 135 4.58 -40.58 -18.23
C ARG A 135 4.10 -41.24 -19.54
N PRO A 136 4.95 -41.34 -20.59
CA PRO A 136 4.61 -42.04 -21.82
C PRO A 136 4.24 -43.51 -21.54
N ARG A 137 3.01 -43.90 -21.89
CA ARG A 137 2.50 -45.27 -21.74
C ARG A 137 2.80 -46.08 -23.00
N LYS A 138 3.10 -47.37 -22.84
CA LYS A 138 3.34 -48.31 -23.97
C LYS A 138 2.08 -48.48 -24.82
N VAL A 139 0.94 -48.61 -24.16
CA VAL A 139 -0.39 -48.57 -24.79
C VAL A 139 -1.14 -47.39 -24.19
N GLY A 140 -1.35 -46.36 -25.01
CA GLY A 140 -1.96 -45.10 -24.57
C GLY A 140 -3.47 -45.20 -24.37
N ALA A 141 -4.03 -44.20 -23.68
CA ALA A 141 -5.46 -44.07 -23.39
C ALA A 141 -6.37 -44.15 -24.63
N LYS A 142 -5.85 -43.83 -25.81
CA LYS A 142 -6.58 -43.97 -27.09
C LYS A 142 -7.08 -45.40 -27.36
N TYR A 143 -6.27 -46.40 -26.99
CA TYR A 143 -6.56 -47.81 -27.29
C TYR A 143 -7.13 -48.56 -26.09
N THR A 144 -6.71 -48.21 -24.87
CA THR A 144 -7.17 -48.89 -23.64
C THR A 144 -8.39 -48.22 -23.03
N GLY A 145 -8.59 -46.91 -23.21
CA GLY A 145 -9.65 -46.14 -22.54
C GLY A 145 -9.53 -46.11 -21.01
N MET A 146 -8.42 -46.57 -20.44
CA MET A 146 -8.19 -46.65 -19.00
C MET A 146 -7.36 -45.48 -18.49
N ASN A 147 -7.63 -45.04 -17.25
CA ASN A 147 -6.92 -43.96 -16.55
C ASN A 147 -6.87 -42.67 -17.40
N ILE A 148 -8.04 -42.09 -17.67
CA ILE A 148 -8.18 -40.82 -18.39
C ILE A 148 -7.88 -39.67 -17.41
N ALA A 149 -6.95 -38.80 -17.79
CA ALA A 149 -6.62 -37.62 -17.01
C ALA A 149 -7.74 -36.57 -17.07
N PRO A 150 -7.97 -35.78 -15.99
CA PRO A 150 -8.82 -34.59 -16.05
C PRO A 150 -8.24 -33.56 -17.03
N ASP A 151 -9.11 -32.76 -17.63
CA ASP A 151 -8.70 -31.67 -18.52
C ASP A 151 -8.07 -30.52 -17.71
N GLU A 152 -7.04 -29.88 -18.25
CA GLU A 152 -6.42 -28.69 -17.65
C GLU A 152 -7.24 -27.41 -17.88
N HIS A 153 -7.00 -26.39 -17.08
CA HIS A 153 -7.62 -25.08 -17.26
C HIS A 153 -7.08 -24.37 -18.52
N VAL A 154 -7.99 -23.78 -19.31
CA VAL A 154 -7.61 -22.85 -20.38
C VAL A 154 -6.99 -21.62 -19.76
N GLN A 155 -5.75 -21.32 -20.15
CA GLN A 155 -5.00 -20.20 -19.58
C GLN A 155 -5.35 -18.89 -20.28
N PRO A 156 -5.65 -17.81 -19.53
CA PRO A 156 -5.82 -16.49 -20.11
C PRO A 156 -4.48 -15.94 -20.62
N GLN A 157 -4.52 -15.10 -21.65
CA GLN A 157 -3.33 -14.37 -22.10
C GLN A 157 -3.13 -13.15 -21.19
N LEU A 158 -2.31 -13.33 -20.16
CA LEU A 158 -1.99 -12.28 -19.19
C LEU A 158 -0.78 -11.48 -19.67
N MET A 159 -0.89 -10.16 -19.63
CA MET A 159 0.19 -9.24 -20.00
C MET A 159 0.56 -8.44 -18.75
N PHE A 160 1.81 -8.56 -18.31
CA PHE A 160 2.32 -7.82 -17.16
C PHE A 160 3.51 -6.95 -17.56
N ASP A 161 3.82 -6.00 -16.68
CA ASP A 161 5.06 -5.23 -16.69
C ASP A 161 6.30 -6.11 -16.44
N TYR A 162 7.49 -5.52 -16.55
CA TYR A 162 8.76 -6.20 -16.29
C TYR A 162 8.80 -6.83 -14.89
N ASP A 163 8.37 -6.07 -13.88
CA ASP A 163 8.32 -6.50 -12.48
C ASP A 163 7.20 -7.51 -12.27
N GLY A 164 6.01 -7.26 -12.80
CA GLY A 164 4.87 -8.18 -12.68
C GLY A 164 5.16 -9.56 -13.27
N LYS A 165 5.93 -9.68 -14.36
CA LYS A 165 6.37 -10.99 -14.88
C LYS A 165 7.37 -11.71 -13.98
N ARG A 166 8.17 -10.97 -13.21
CA ARG A 166 9.30 -11.48 -12.41
C ARG A 166 9.01 -11.53 -10.93
N ASP A 167 7.81 -11.11 -10.52
CA ASP A 167 7.41 -11.21 -9.14
C ASP A 167 7.44 -12.68 -8.70
N ARG A 168 8.28 -12.94 -7.70
CA ARG A 168 8.48 -14.25 -7.11
C ARG A 168 7.18 -14.76 -6.45
N TRP A 169 6.32 -13.84 -6.02
CA TRP A 169 5.10 -14.14 -5.28
C TRP A 169 3.85 -14.17 -6.16
N ASN A 170 4.02 -14.28 -7.48
CA ASN A 170 2.89 -14.46 -8.40
C ASN A 170 2.09 -15.73 -8.12
N GLY A 171 0.78 -15.55 -7.87
CA GLY A 171 -0.13 -16.63 -7.50
C GLY A 171 0.01 -17.09 -6.04
N TYR A 172 0.59 -16.26 -5.18
CA TYR A 172 0.60 -16.50 -3.74
C TYR A 172 -0.82 -16.46 -3.17
N ASN A 173 -1.19 -17.48 -2.39
CA ASN A 173 -2.45 -17.48 -1.66
C ASN A 173 -2.22 -16.86 -0.26
N PRO A 174 -2.86 -15.72 0.08
CA PRO A 174 -2.70 -15.07 1.38
C PRO A 174 -2.98 -15.99 2.57
N GLU A 175 -3.85 -16.99 2.40
CA GLU A 175 -4.17 -17.99 3.43
C GLU A 175 -2.97 -18.85 3.83
N GLU A 176 -1.97 -19.03 2.94
CA GLU A 176 -0.76 -19.78 3.30
C GLU A 176 0.07 -19.06 4.35
N HIS A 177 -0.09 -17.73 4.49
CA HIS A 177 0.55 -16.96 5.55
C HIS A 177 0.14 -17.44 6.95
N MET A 178 -1.08 -18.00 7.09
CA MET A 178 -1.56 -18.53 8.37
C MET A 178 -0.68 -19.67 8.89
N LYS A 179 -0.06 -20.46 8.01
CA LYS A 179 0.89 -21.52 8.41
C LYS A 179 2.10 -20.95 9.15
N ILE A 180 2.57 -19.76 8.74
CA ILE A 180 3.67 -19.07 9.41
C ILE A 180 3.20 -18.58 10.79
N VAL A 181 1.99 -18.00 10.87
CA VAL A 181 1.40 -17.58 12.15
C VAL A 181 1.28 -18.77 13.13
N GLU A 182 0.87 -19.94 12.64
CA GLU A 182 0.82 -21.18 13.43
C GLU A 182 2.20 -21.68 13.88
N GLU A 183 3.24 -21.50 13.06
CA GLU A 183 4.61 -21.83 13.45
C GLU A 183 5.08 -20.92 14.59
N TYR A 184 4.88 -19.60 14.46
CA TYR A 184 5.24 -18.64 15.49
C TYR A 184 4.45 -18.85 16.78
N SER A 185 3.17 -19.25 16.71
CA SER A 185 2.39 -19.55 17.92
C SER A 185 2.97 -20.74 18.69
N LYS A 186 3.44 -21.79 18.00
CA LYS A 186 4.14 -22.93 18.62
C LYS A 186 5.47 -22.51 19.24
N VAL A 187 6.23 -21.65 18.56
CA VAL A 187 7.49 -21.10 19.07
C VAL A 187 7.25 -20.30 20.35
N ASP A 188 6.20 -19.49 20.41
CA ASP A 188 5.89 -18.69 21.60
C ASP A 188 5.42 -19.57 22.77
N LEU A 189 4.63 -20.62 22.51
CA LEU A 189 4.30 -21.62 23.52
C LEU A 189 5.56 -22.30 24.08
N ALA A 190 6.47 -22.74 23.21
CA ALA A 190 7.73 -23.35 23.62
C ALA A 190 8.61 -22.37 24.43
N LYS A 191 8.66 -21.09 24.05
CA LYS A 191 9.36 -20.06 24.83
C LYS A 191 8.75 -19.88 26.22
N ARG A 192 7.42 -19.88 26.35
CA ARG A 192 6.73 -19.78 27.65
C ARG A 192 7.01 -21.00 28.52
N THR A 193 6.95 -22.21 27.96
CA THR A 193 7.25 -23.44 28.72
C THR A 193 8.70 -23.49 29.16
N LEU A 194 9.66 -23.08 28.30
CA LEU A 194 11.07 -23.01 28.68
C LEU A 194 11.32 -21.97 29.78
N LYS A 195 10.65 -20.81 29.73
CA LYS A 195 10.72 -19.81 30.81
C LYS A 195 10.15 -20.36 32.12
N ALA A 196 9.00 -21.03 32.07
CA ALA A 196 8.38 -21.64 33.25
C ALA A 196 9.25 -22.77 33.85
N GLN A 197 9.84 -23.62 33.01
CA GLN A 197 10.77 -24.67 33.45
C GLN A 197 12.01 -24.07 34.13
N LYS A 198 12.61 -23.04 33.54
CA LYS A 198 13.76 -22.34 34.16
C LYS A 198 13.42 -21.74 35.52
N LEU A 199 12.26 -21.09 35.65
CA LEU A 199 11.80 -20.54 36.94
C LEU A 199 11.56 -21.66 37.97
N GLN A 200 10.99 -22.80 37.56
CA GLN A 200 10.81 -23.95 38.44
C GLN A 200 12.15 -24.59 38.87
N GLU A 201 13.11 -24.72 37.95
CA GLU A 201 14.47 -25.19 38.26
C GLU A 201 15.19 -24.22 39.19
N GLU A 202 15.04 -22.91 39.01
CA GLU A 202 15.63 -21.89 39.90
C GLU A 202 15.05 -21.99 41.32
N LEU A 203 13.73 -22.10 41.44
CA LEU A 203 13.05 -22.34 42.73
C LEU A 203 13.48 -23.68 43.36
N ALA A 204 13.58 -24.76 42.58
CA ALA A 204 13.98 -26.08 43.06
C ALA A 204 15.47 -26.16 43.43
N SER A 205 16.33 -25.36 42.78
CA SER A 205 17.76 -25.28 43.06
C SER A 205 18.09 -24.46 44.32
N GLY A 206 17.09 -23.90 45.00
CA GLY A 206 17.25 -23.22 46.30
C GLY A 206 18.06 -21.93 46.26
N LYS A 207 18.34 -21.38 45.08
CA LYS A 207 19.18 -20.18 44.92
C LYS A 207 18.50 -18.89 45.39
N LEU A 208 17.22 -18.95 45.73
CA LEU A 208 16.41 -17.83 46.22
C LEU A 208 16.35 -17.76 47.78
N GLU A 209 16.93 -18.71 48.52
CA GLU A 209 16.85 -18.77 50.00
C GLU A 209 18.07 -18.16 50.74
N GLN A 210 19.11 -17.65 50.06
CA GLN A 210 20.31 -17.10 50.73
C GLN A 210 20.33 -15.57 50.85
N VAL A 211 19.24 -14.95 51.34
CA VAL A 211 19.33 -13.66 52.06
C VAL A 211 18.41 -13.70 53.28
N ASN A 212 18.63 -14.67 54.17
CA ASN A 212 18.19 -14.56 55.57
C ASN A 212 18.87 -15.62 56.43
N SER A 213 20.02 -15.28 57.02
CA SER A 213 20.36 -15.80 58.34
C SER A 213 21.31 -14.84 59.09
N PRO A 214 20.93 -14.35 60.28
CA PRO A 214 21.70 -13.39 61.09
C PRO A 214 22.65 -14.11 62.06
N ARG A 215 23.91 -13.65 62.18
CA ARG A 215 24.81 -14.09 63.26
C ARG A 215 25.89 -13.06 63.61
N HIS A 216 25.67 -12.33 64.71
CA HIS A 216 26.64 -12.04 65.80
C HIS A 216 25.98 -11.00 66.74
N GLN A 217 25.34 -11.41 67.85
CA GLN A 217 25.91 -11.67 69.17
C GLN A 217 26.42 -10.41 69.89
N TRP A 218 25.74 -9.99 70.98
CA TRP A 218 26.30 -9.55 72.29
C TRP A 218 25.19 -9.02 73.23
N GLY A 219 25.18 -9.49 74.49
CA GLY A 219 24.62 -8.75 75.63
C GLY A 219 23.40 -9.38 76.31
N GLU A 220 23.60 -9.78 77.57
CA GLU A 220 22.68 -10.52 78.44
C GLU A 220 21.44 -9.74 78.96
N GLU A 221 20.57 -10.51 79.62
CA GLU A 221 19.66 -10.19 80.74
C GLU A 221 18.17 -9.91 80.43
N GLU A 222 17.36 -10.90 80.86
CA GLU A 222 15.91 -11.09 81.01
C GLU A 222 15.13 -9.95 81.75
N PRO A 223 13.80 -10.04 82.00
CA PRO A 223 12.67 -10.28 81.09
C PRO A 223 11.50 -9.29 81.34
N ASN A 224 10.47 -9.40 80.49
CA ASN A 224 9.04 -9.24 80.82
C ASN A 224 8.29 -7.96 80.38
N SER A 225 7.05 -8.23 79.99
CA SER A 225 5.87 -7.38 79.78
C SER A 225 5.65 -6.75 78.39
N GLN A 226 4.73 -7.40 77.67
CA GLN A 226 3.61 -6.83 76.90
C GLN A 226 3.62 -5.33 76.62
N THR A 227 3.39 -5.00 75.33
CA THR A 227 2.49 -3.95 74.81
C THR A 227 3.17 -3.09 73.74
N GLU A 228 2.74 -3.33 72.49
CA GLU A 228 2.51 -2.36 71.41
C GLU A 228 3.68 -1.50 70.91
N ARG A 229 4.00 -1.65 69.62
CA ARG A 229 3.87 -0.58 68.61
C ARG A 229 4.38 -1.06 67.26
N ASP A 230 3.41 -1.19 66.36
CA ASP A 230 3.58 -1.20 64.91
C ASP A 230 4.26 0.12 64.49
N HIS A 231 5.41 0.04 63.82
CA HIS A 231 5.94 1.08 62.94
C HIS A 231 7.14 0.59 62.13
N ASN A 232 7.05 0.85 60.81
CA ASN A 232 8.08 0.95 59.77
C ASN A 232 8.62 -0.32 59.10
N SER A 233 8.32 -0.49 57.81
CA SER A 233 9.20 -0.01 56.70
C SER A 233 8.66 -0.50 55.34
N GLU A 234 7.91 0.34 54.62
CA GLU A 234 7.42 0.03 53.25
C GLU A 234 8.04 0.93 52.16
N ASP A 235 8.99 1.81 52.49
CA ASP A 235 9.51 2.85 51.57
C ASP A 235 10.94 2.61 51.04
N GLU A 236 11.62 1.49 51.33
CA GLU A 236 13.03 1.27 50.91
C GLU A 236 13.22 0.26 49.75
N ASP A 237 12.16 -0.39 49.27
CA ASP A 237 12.27 -1.49 48.31
C ASP A 237 11.94 -1.11 46.84
N GLU A 238 11.41 0.09 46.58
CA GLU A 238 10.97 0.48 45.23
C GLU A 238 12.13 0.95 44.32
N ASP A 239 13.20 1.49 44.90
CA ASP A 239 14.34 2.03 44.15
C ASP A 239 15.32 0.94 43.65
N LYS A 240 15.32 -0.25 44.27
CA LYS A 240 16.28 -1.32 43.96
C LYS A 240 15.96 -2.09 42.67
N TYR A 241 14.70 -2.04 42.23
CA TYR A 241 14.27 -2.64 40.95
C TYR A 241 14.41 -1.68 39.76
N ALA A 242 14.66 -0.39 39.98
CA ALA A 242 14.79 0.61 38.93
C ALA A 242 16.18 0.60 38.27
N ASP A 243 17.23 0.30 39.03
CA ASP A 243 18.63 0.37 38.55
C ASP A 243 19.05 -0.80 37.63
N ASP A 244 18.35 -1.94 37.67
CA ASP A 244 18.65 -3.11 36.84
C ASP A 244 17.89 -3.13 35.49
N ILE A 245 17.08 -2.10 35.19
CA ILE A 245 16.44 -1.96 33.89
C ILE A 245 17.45 -1.39 32.90
N ASP A 246 18.24 -2.28 32.29
CA ASP A 246 19.13 -1.95 31.19
C ASP A 246 18.35 -1.22 30.07
N MET A 247 18.63 0.07 29.89
CA MET A 247 17.88 0.97 29.04
C MET A 247 17.86 0.42 27.60
N PRO A 248 16.71 -0.02 27.06
CA PRO A 248 16.67 -0.77 25.82
C PRO A 248 17.04 0.12 24.62
N GLY A 249 18.26 -0.08 24.08
CA GLY A 249 18.70 0.54 22.83
C GLY A 249 20.16 0.96 22.73
N GLN A 250 20.97 0.73 23.76
CA GLN A 250 22.39 1.11 23.74
C GLN A 250 23.24 -0.04 23.19
N ASN A 251 23.33 -0.15 21.87
CA ASN A 251 24.23 -1.11 21.23
C ASN A 251 25.69 -0.71 21.53
N PHE A 252 26.39 -1.54 22.29
CA PHE A 252 27.82 -1.36 22.59
C PHE A 252 28.66 -1.93 21.46
N ASP A 253 29.12 -1.08 20.54
CA ASP A 253 30.05 -1.49 19.47
C ASP A 253 31.48 -1.63 20.04
N SER A 254 31.89 -2.88 20.25
CA SER A 254 33.16 -3.24 20.92
C SER A 254 34.40 -2.73 20.18
N LYS A 255 34.29 -2.37 18.89
CA LYS A 255 35.42 -1.90 18.08
C LYS A 255 35.72 -0.41 18.23
N ARG A 256 34.75 0.41 18.63
CA ARG A 256 34.91 1.87 18.67
C ARG A 256 34.78 2.49 20.07
N ARG A 257 34.46 1.71 21.11
CA ARG A 257 34.17 2.20 22.49
C ARG A 257 33.24 3.43 22.50
N ILE A 258 32.34 3.53 21.53
CA ILE A 258 31.32 4.59 21.45
C ILE A 258 29.98 3.89 21.47
N THR A 259 29.10 4.35 22.37
CA THR A 259 27.73 3.86 22.41
C THR A 259 26.93 4.62 21.36
N VAL A 260 26.42 3.90 20.35
CA VAL A 260 25.56 4.50 19.33
C VAL A 260 24.15 4.60 19.92
N ARG A 261 23.89 5.68 20.66
CA ARG A 261 22.51 6.01 21.03
C ARG A 261 21.78 6.48 19.77
N ASN A 262 20.53 6.07 19.59
CA ASN A 262 19.68 6.69 18.58
C ASN A 262 19.52 8.18 18.95
N LEU A 263 20.05 9.09 18.13
CA LEU A 263 20.03 10.55 18.40
C LEU A 263 18.62 11.14 18.39
N ARG A 264 17.66 10.44 17.78
CA ARG A 264 16.26 10.86 17.76
C ARG A 264 15.60 10.49 19.08
N ILE A 265 15.17 11.50 19.80
CA ILE A 265 14.30 11.41 20.98
C ILE A 265 12.97 10.81 20.53
N ARG A 266 12.50 9.76 21.23
CA ARG A 266 11.28 9.02 20.83
C ARG A 266 10.02 9.71 21.32
N GLU A 267 10.14 10.41 22.44
CA GLU A 267 9.12 11.20 23.11
C GLU A 267 8.70 12.39 22.22
N ASP A 268 9.65 12.95 21.48
CA ASP A 268 9.42 14.04 20.52
C ASP A 268 8.87 13.49 19.19
N ILE A 269 7.55 13.44 19.08
CA ILE A 269 6.87 13.14 17.81
C ILE A 269 7.17 14.27 16.79
N ALA A 270 7.38 13.88 15.53
CA ALA A 270 7.65 14.84 14.47
C ALA A 270 6.44 15.71 14.15
N LYS A 271 6.67 16.97 13.77
CA LYS A 271 5.62 17.96 13.51
C LYS A 271 4.57 17.50 12.48
N TYR A 272 4.98 16.89 11.38
CA TYR A 272 4.09 16.36 10.33
C TYR A 272 3.35 15.05 10.71
N LEU A 273 3.68 14.45 11.87
CA LEU A 273 2.97 13.28 12.39
C LEU A 273 1.95 13.64 13.47
N ARG A 274 1.83 14.94 13.81
CA ARG A 274 0.81 15.44 14.75
C ARG A 274 -0.60 15.18 14.22
N ASN A 275 -0.81 15.42 12.93
CA ASN A 275 -2.05 15.13 12.23
C ASN A 275 -1.72 14.48 10.87
N LEU A 276 -2.33 13.32 10.60
CA LEU A 276 -2.08 12.54 9.38
C LEU A 276 -3.04 12.92 8.24
N ASP A 277 -4.02 13.78 8.51
CA ASP A 277 -4.91 14.28 7.46
C ASP A 277 -4.09 15.15 6.49
N PRO A 278 -4.15 14.88 5.17
CA PRO A 278 -3.28 15.54 4.17
C PRO A 278 -3.55 17.05 4.04
N ASN A 279 -4.72 17.51 4.47
CA ASN A 279 -5.14 18.91 4.41
C ASN A 279 -5.06 19.62 5.78
N SER A 280 -4.37 19.04 6.76
CA SER A 280 -4.30 19.58 8.12
C SER A 280 -3.46 20.86 8.20
N ALA A 281 -2.15 20.74 8.06
CA ALA A 281 -1.20 21.84 8.09
C ALA A 281 -0.01 21.56 7.18
N TYR A 282 0.46 22.61 6.50
CA TYR A 282 1.64 22.50 5.65
C TYR A 282 2.92 22.45 6.50
N TYR A 283 3.67 21.35 6.37
CA TYR A 283 5.02 21.18 6.89
C TYR A 283 6.03 21.36 5.75
N ASP A 284 6.93 22.33 5.88
CA ASP A 284 8.06 22.47 4.95
C ASP A 284 9.23 21.57 5.41
N PRO A 285 9.52 20.45 4.70
CA PRO A 285 10.59 19.54 5.09
C PRO A 285 11.99 20.16 4.94
N LYS A 286 12.14 21.24 4.15
CA LYS A 286 13.43 21.90 3.94
C LYS A 286 13.85 22.69 5.16
N THR A 287 12.94 23.49 5.71
CA THR A 287 13.20 24.33 6.88
C THR A 287 12.77 23.68 8.20
N ARG A 288 12.05 22.56 8.13
CA ARG A 288 11.51 21.80 9.29
C ARG A 288 10.54 22.62 10.15
N ALA A 289 9.82 23.55 9.52
CA ALA A 289 8.82 24.39 10.16
C ALA A 289 7.41 23.99 9.71
N MET A 290 6.47 23.93 10.65
CA MET A 290 5.04 23.99 10.31
C MET A 290 4.60 25.44 10.34
N ARG A 291 3.72 25.79 9.41
CA ARG A 291 3.18 27.15 9.31
C ARG A 291 1.97 27.32 10.21
N GLU A 292 1.03 26.38 10.12
CA GLU A 292 -0.25 26.40 10.82
C GLU A 292 -0.28 25.35 11.94
N ASN A 293 -1.23 25.51 12.88
CA ASN A 293 -1.48 24.51 13.91
C ASN A 293 -2.16 23.27 13.30
N PRO A 294 -1.58 22.05 13.46
CA PRO A 294 -2.18 20.80 12.96
C PRO A 294 -3.53 20.45 13.59
N TYR A 295 -3.88 21.07 14.71
CA TYR A 295 -5.10 20.83 15.48
C TYR A 295 -6.15 21.95 15.34
N ALA A 296 -6.04 22.80 14.32
CA ALA A 296 -6.94 23.94 14.11
C ALA A 296 -8.44 23.56 14.14
N ASN A 297 -8.80 22.39 13.64
CA ASN A 297 -10.20 21.91 13.60
C ASN A 297 -10.64 21.17 14.88
N THR A 298 -9.69 20.70 15.70
CA THR A 298 -9.97 19.84 16.86
C THR A 298 -9.88 20.58 18.20
N GLY A 299 -9.52 21.87 18.19
CA GLY A 299 -9.51 22.72 19.38
C GLY A 299 -8.46 22.33 20.45
N LYS A 300 -7.50 21.47 20.10
CA LYS A 300 -6.39 21.08 20.99
C LYS A 300 -5.23 22.06 20.82
N ASN A 301 -4.58 22.39 21.93
CA ASN A 301 -3.42 23.27 21.90
C ASN A 301 -2.25 22.59 21.18
N PRO A 302 -1.42 23.35 20.44
CA PRO A 302 -0.30 22.81 19.68
C PRO A 302 0.85 22.26 20.56
N ASP A 303 0.85 22.62 21.85
CA ASP A 303 1.84 22.22 22.86
C ASP A 303 1.42 21.01 23.70
N GLU A 304 0.24 20.42 23.43
CA GLU A 304 -0.22 19.13 23.97
C GLU A 304 -0.04 18.00 22.95
#